data_AF-W0DSM6-F1
#
_entry.id   AF-W0DSM6-F1
#
_cell.length_a   1.000
_cell.length_b   1.000
_cell.length_c   1.000
_cell.angle_alpha   90.00
_cell.angle_beta   90.00
_cell.angle_gamma   90.00
#
_symmetry.space_group_name_H-M   'P 1'
#
loop_
_entity.id
_entity.type
_entity.pdbx_description
1 polymer ?
#
loop_
_entity_poly.entity_id
_entity_poly.type
_entity_poly.pdbx_seq_one_letter_code
_entity_poly.pdbx_strand_id
1 'polypeptide(L)'
;MAIGREAVMAVTKQYGMRPMREETIAANIERYKVVRPGAFAYNPMRLNIGSIAMSHFATDILVSPDYVVFECDESKLLPGFLNHLRFCRRWTSHFQSAGNGSVRIRIYYDDLGAFTFDLPSLDVQRRIVRALDAAVIELEKLKEYAEALKVQKRGLMQKLLTGQWRLPVAAAPSPPAPLPQAGEGSRRPGEGISAESKTAPEEVQSRLADRGKSNPCTK
;
A
#
# COMPACT_ATOMS: atom_id res chain seq x y z
N MET A 1 1.40 -20.31 31.94
CA MET A 1 1.01 -18.91 32.23
C MET A 1 -0.36 -18.69 31.63
N ALA A 2 -1.30 -18.13 32.39
CA ALA A 2 -2.60 -17.76 31.83
C ALA A 2 -2.41 -16.55 30.90
N ILE A 3 -3.03 -16.58 29.72
CA ILE A 3 -2.98 -15.47 28.76
C ILE A 3 -3.85 -14.33 29.32
N GLY A 4 -3.29 -13.14 29.49
CA GLY A 4 -3.97 -12.00 30.08
C GLY A 4 -4.81 -11.16 29.10
N ARG A 5 -5.43 -10.10 29.61
CA ARG A 5 -6.31 -9.19 28.84
C ARG A 5 -5.54 -8.42 27.77
N GLU A 6 -4.25 -8.18 27.98
CA GLU A 6 -3.34 -7.54 27.05
C GLU A 6 -3.18 -8.28 25.71
N ALA A 7 -3.47 -9.58 25.71
CA ALA A 7 -3.41 -10.41 24.51
C ALA A 7 -4.73 -10.46 23.74
N VAL A 8 -5.76 -9.73 24.17
CA VAL A 8 -7.06 -9.69 23.49
C VAL A 8 -6.99 -8.83 22.23
N MET A 9 -7.34 -9.42 21.09
CA MET A 9 -7.27 -8.80 19.78
C MET A 9 -8.66 -8.62 19.17
N ALA A 10 -8.84 -7.51 18.47
CA ALA A 10 -9.93 -7.31 17.51
C ALA A 10 -9.46 -7.66 16.10
N VAL A 11 -10.36 -8.20 15.26
CA VAL A 11 -10.05 -8.52 13.86
C VAL A 11 -10.73 -7.52 12.92
N THR A 12 -9.93 -6.87 12.08
CA THR A 12 -10.38 -5.85 11.13
C THR A 12 -9.83 -6.10 9.74
N LYS A 13 -10.57 -5.69 8.71
CA LYS A 13 -10.10 -5.80 7.31
C LYS A 13 -8.82 -5.01 7.06
N GLN A 14 -8.71 -3.82 7.64
CA GLN A 14 -7.61 -2.88 7.34
C GLN A 14 -6.30 -3.25 8.05
N TYR A 15 -6.38 -3.71 9.29
CA TYR A 15 -5.20 -3.90 10.15
C TYR A 15 -4.99 -5.36 10.57
N GLY A 16 -5.85 -6.28 10.14
CA GLY A 16 -5.83 -7.65 10.65
C GLY A 16 -6.18 -7.71 12.13
N MET A 17 -5.39 -8.47 12.90
CA MET A 17 -5.50 -8.56 14.36
C MET A 17 -4.75 -7.40 15.02
N ARG A 18 -5.43 -6.66 15.89
CA ARG A 18 -4.84 -5.57 16.66
C ARG A 18 -5.33 -5.59 18.10
N PRO A 19 -4.56 -5.05 19.07
CA PRO A 19 -5.02 -4.95 20.45
C PRO A 19 -6.41 -4.32 20.55
N MET A 20 -7.28 -4.99 21.30
CA MET A 20 -8.62 -4.48 21.58
C MET A 20 -8.52 -3.35 22.61
N ARG A 21 -9.38 -2.34 22.49
CA ARG A 21 -9.43 -1.26 23.48
C ARG A 21 -9.92 -1.82 24.81
N GLU A 22 -9.26 -1.47 25.92
CA GLU A 22 -9.52 -2.04 27.25
C GLU A 22 -11.00 -1.92 27.65
N GLU A 23 -11.63 -0.79 27.33
CA GLU A 23 -13.03 -0.51 27.66
C GLU A 23 -14.02 -1.39 26.89
N THR A 24 -13.56 -2.02 25.80
CA THR A 24 -14.37 -2.93 24.98
C THR A 24 -14.17 -4.39 25.39
N ILE A 25 -13.11 -4.71 26.15
CA ILE A 25 -12.83 -6.07 26.58
C ILE A 25 -13.77 -6.43 27.74
N ALA A 26 -14.53 -7.51 27.57
CA ALA A 26 -15.46 -8.00 28.61
C ALA A 26 -14.72 -8.25 29.93
N ALA A 27 -15.35 -7.98 31.08
CA ALA A 27 -14.73 -8.15 32.40
C ALA A 27 -14.19 -9.58 32.63
N ASN A 28 -14.92 -10.59 32.18
CA ASN A 28 -14.48 -12.00 32.19
C ASN A 28 -14.06 -12.43 30.77
N ILE A 29 -12.83 -12.98 30.67
CA ILE A 29 -12.23 -13.47 29.43
C ILE A 29 -12.06 -15.00 29.38
N GLU A 30 -12.56 -15.77 30.35
CA GLU A 30 -12.42 -17.24 30.43
C GLU A 30 -12.95 -17.97 29.19
N ARG A 31 -13.97 -17.40 28.52
CA ARG A 31 -14.57 -17.97 27.31
C ARG A 31 -13.89 -17.53 26.02
N TYR A 32 -12.88 -16.64 26.11
CA TYR A 32 -12.21 -16.14 24.93
C TYR A 32 -11.44 -17.27 24.27
N LYS A 33 -11.40 -17.23 22.94
CA LYS A 33 -10.79 -18.28 22.14
C LYS A 33 -9.33 -17.94 21.92
N VAL A 34 -8.47 -18.94 22.12
CA VAL A 34 -7.04 -18.84 21.82
C VAL A 34 -6.85 -18.91 20.32
N VAL A 35 -6.05 -17.98 19.77
CA VAL A 35 -5.57 -18.00 18.39
C VAL A 35 -4.06 -18.15 18.45
N ARG A 36 -3.55 -19.28 17.96
CA ARG A 36 -2.12 -19.58 17.90
C ARG A 36 -1.42 -18.79 16.79
N PRO A 37 -0.09 -18.67 16.82
CA PRO A 37 0.68 -18.17 15.67
C PRO A 37 0.28 -18.88 14.37
N GLY A 38 0.01 -18.13 13.30
CA GLY A 38 -0.43 -18.69 12.01
C GLY A 38 -1.91 -19.12 11.95
N ALA A 39 -2.63 -19.20 13.07
CA ALA A 39 -4.05 -19.48 13.09
C ALA A 39 -4.87 -18.26 12.62
N PHE A 40 -6.13 -18.50 12.25
CA PHE A 40 -7.05 -17.47 11.77
C PHE A 40 -8.18 -17.24 12.74
N ALA A 41 -8.67 -16.00 12.77
CA ALA A 41 -9.95 -15.66 13.37
C ALA A 41 -10.78 -14.81 12.41
N TYR A 42 -12.08 -15.06 12.37
CA TYR A 42 -13.02 -14.23 11.61
C TYR A 42 -14.34 -14.02 12.35
N ASN A 43 -14.97 -12.87 12.11
CA ASN A 43 -16.29 -12.59 12.65
C ASN A 43 -17.36 -13.10 11.66
N PRO A 44 -18.19 -14.09 12.03
CA PRO A 44 -19.21 -14.63 11.14
C PRO A 44 -20.19 -13.59 10.57
N MET A 45 -20.44 -12.51 11.30
CA MET A 45 -21.35 -11.44 10.87
C MET A 45 -20.66 -10.39 9.97
N ARG A 46 -19.33 -10.44 9.82
CA ARG A 46 -18.56 -9.42 9.08
C ARG A 46 -17.51 -9.99 8.13
N LEU A 47 -17.56 -11.29 7.84
CA LEU A 47 -16.65 -11.91 6.87
C LEU A 47 -16.85 -11.36 5.45
N ASN A 48 -18.10 -11.06 5.06
CA ASN A 48 -18.46 -10.43 3.79
C ASN A 48 -17.78 -9.06 3.57
N ILE A 49 -17.46 -8.35 4.65
CA ILE A 49 -16.71 -7.09 4.62
C ILE A 49 -15.24 -7.26 5.04
N GLY A 50 -14.73 -8.49 5.05
CA GLY A 50 -13.32 -8.82 5.26
C GLY A 50 -12.85 -8.89 6.72
N SER A 51 -13.74 -9.13 7.69
CA SER A 51 -13.36 -9.35 9.09
C SER A 51 -12.79 -10.75 9.30
N ILE A 52 -11.60 -11.00 8.73
CA ILE A 52 -10.80 -12.22 8.84
C ILE A 52 -9.30 -11.87 8.82
N ALA A 53 -8.52 -12.50 9.69
CA ALA A 53 -7.07 -12.31 9.73
C ALA A 53 -6.34 -13.54 10.24
N MET A 54 -5.08 -13.68 9.81
CA MET A 54 -4.10 -14.60 10.35
C MET A 54 -3.36 -13.94 11.52
N SER A 55 -3.01 -14.72 12.54
CA SER A 55 -2.13 -14.26 13.62
C SER A 55 -0.69 -14.21 13.13
N HIS A 56 -0.10 -13.01 13.15
CA HIS A 56 1.32 -12.77 12.90
C HIS A 56 2.12 -12.63 14.21
N PHE A 57 1.49 -12.85 15.35
CA PHE A 57 2.15 -12.79 16.66
C PHE A 57 2.96 -14.07 16.92
N ALA A 58 4.08 -13.93 17.62
CA ALA A 58 4.93 -15.06 18.01
C ALA A 58 4.34 -15.89 19.16
N THR A 59 3.34 -15.35 19.86
CA THR A 59 2.66 -15.98 21.00
C THR A 59 1.17 -16.08 20.76
N ASP A 60 0.52 -16.95 21.53
CA ASP A 60 -0.92 -17.08 21.56
C ASP A 60 -1.60 -15.75 21.93
N ILE A 61 -2.71 -15.46 21.27
CA ILE A 61 -3.56 -14.29 21.51
C ILE A 61 -5.00 -14.74 21.78
N LEU A 62 -5.84 -13.82 22.24
CA LEU A 62 -7.25 -14.08 22.53
C LEU A 62 -8.18 -13.28 21.61
N VAL A 63 -9.30 -13.90 21.23
CA VAL A 63 -10.41 -13.21 20.57
C VAL A 63 -11.72 -13.52 21.28
N SER A 64 -12.71 -12.63 21.14
CA SER A 64 -14.02 -12.84 21.78
C SER A 64 -14.70 -14.14 21.30
N PRO A 65 -15.62 -14.71 22.09
CA PRO A 65 -16.33 -15.94 21.70
C PRO A 65 -17.10 -15.84 20.38
N ASP A 66 -17.43 -14.62 19.94
CA ASP A 66 -18.15 -14.35 18.68
C ASP A 66 -17.33 -14.68 17.43
N TYR A 67 -16.01 -14.73 17.54
CA TYR A 67 -15.13 -15.13 16.44
C TYR A 67 -15.19 -16.64 16.24
N VAL A 68 -15.02 -17.06 14.99
CA VAL A 68 -14.63 -18.44 14.67
C VAL A 68 -13.11 -18.45 14.52
N VAL A 69 -12.46 -19.43 15.15
CA VAL A 69 -11.02 -19.64 15.11
C VAL A 69 -10.74 -20.96 14.40
N PHE A 70 -9.79 -20.96 13.47
CA PHE A 70 -9.41 -22.17 12.74
C PHE A 70 -7.93 -22.12 12.33
N GLU A 71 -7.39 -23.28 12.00
CA GLU A 71 -6.01 -23.47 11.55
C GLU A 71 -5.99 -24.19 10.20
N CYS A 72 -4.93 -24.00 9.43
CA CYS A 72 -4.75 -24.75 8.19
C CYS A 72 -4.11 -26.10 8.50
N ASP A 73 -4.53 -27.15 7.78
CA ASP A 73 -3.74 -28.38 7.69
C ASP A 73 -2.50 -28.08 6.83
N GLU A 74 -1.38 -27.78 7.49
CA GLU A 74 -0.13 -27.35 6.82
C GLU A 74 0.48 -28.42 5.93
N SER A 75 0.04 -29.68 6.04
CA SER A 75 0.39 -30.74 5.08
C SER A 75 -0.21 -30.51 3.69
N LYS A 76 -1.19 -29.60 3.56
CA LYS A 76 -1.91 -29.30 2.33
C LYS A 76 -1.97 -27.80 1.99
N LEU A 77 -2.16 -26.96 3.00
CA LEU A 77 -2.41 -25.52 2.82
C LEU A 77 -1.57 -24.71 3.80
N LEU A 78 -0.68 -23.87 3.28
CA LEU A 78 0.11 -22.97 4.11
C LEU A 78 -0.74 -21.78 4.58
N PRO A 79 -0.67 -21.41 5.88
CA PRO A 79 -1.38 -20.25 6.41
C PRO A 79 -1.11 -18.97 5.62
N GLY A 80 0.16 -18.71 5.28
CA GLY A 80 0.54 -17.56 4.45
C GLY A 80 -0.11 -17.55 3.07
N PHE A 81 -0.35 -18.73 2.47
CA PHE A 81 -1.02 -18.81 1.17
C PHE A 81 -2.50 -18.44 1.30
N LEU A 82 -3.20 -18.98 2.30
CA LEU A 82 -4.58 -18.61 2.58
C LEU A 82 -4.71 -17.11 2.93
N ASN A 83 -3.73 -16.58 3.68
CA ASN A 83 -3.64 -15.17 4.02
C ASN A 83 -3.64 -14.30 2.76
N HIS A 84 -2.86 -14.64 1.74
CA HIS A 84 -2.89 -13.92 0.46
C HIS A 84 -4.14 -14.19 -0.37
N LEU A 85 -4.60 -15.44 -0.40
CA LEU A 85 -5.78 -15.87 -1.17
C LEU A 85 -7.03 -15.06 -0.80
N ARG A 86 -7.22 -14.71 0.48
CA ARG A 86 -8.41 -13.98 0.93
C ARG A 86 -8.55 -12.57 0.36
N PHE A 87 -7.48 -12.01 -0.20
CA PHE A 87 -7.52 -10.70 -0.86
C PHE A 87 -7.87 -10.78 -2.35
N CYS A 88 -7.98 -11.99 -2.92
CA CYS A 88 -8.30 -12.12 -4.33
C CYS A 88 -9.77 -11.74 -4.62
N ARG A 89 -10.03 -11.37 -5.88
CA ARG A 89 -11.36 -11.01 -6.34
C ARG A 89 -12.36 -12.16 -6.17
N ARG A 90 -11.95 -13.40 -6.42
CA ARG A 90 -12.82 -14.59 -6.28
C ARG A 90 -13.34 -14.76 -4.85
N TRP A 91 -12.45 -14.60 -3.86
CA TRP A 91 -12.83 -14.61 -2.44
C TRP A 91 -13.86 -13.52 -2.14
N THR A 92 -13.54 -12.29 -2.55
CA THR A 92 -14.40 -11.13 -2.30
C THR A 92 -15.78 -11.32 -2.93
N SER A 93 -15.84 -11.74 -4.19
CA SER A 93 -17.10 -11.98 -4.89
C SER A 93 -17.93 -13.07 -4.21
N HIS A 94 -17.31 -14.18 -3.79
CA HIS A 94 -18.00 -15.29 -3.13
C HIS A 94 -18.68 -14.85 -1.82
N PHE A 95 -17.96 -14.17 -0.94
CA PHE A 95 -18.48 -13.77 0.37
C PHE A 95 -19.33 -12.48 0.32
N GLN A 96 -19.22 -11.65 -0.72
CA GLN A 96 -20.14 -10.54 -0.97
C GLN A 96 -21.48 -11.01 -1.53
N SER A 97 -21.49 -11.97 -2.46
CA SER A 97 -22.76 -12.50 -3.02
C SER A 97 -23.57 -13.26 -1.99
N ALA A 98 -22.91 -13.97 -1.08
CA ALA A 98 -23.55 -14.57 0.10
C ALA A 98 -24.25 -13.51 0.98
N GLY A 99 -23.87 -12.24 0.83
CA GLY A 99 -24.28 -11.03 1.53
C GLY A 99 -25.54 -10.30 1.00
N ASN A 100 -26.08 -10.66 -0.16
CA ASN A 100 -27.04 -9.79 -0.87
C ASN A 100 -28.53 -10.11 -0.65
N GLY A 101 -28.88 -11.14 0.13
CA GLY A 101 -30.27 -11.60 0.30
C GLY A 101 -30.92 -11.40 1.69
N SER A 102 -30.18 -10.94 2.69
CA SER A 102 -30.65 -10.88 4.09
C SER A 102 -29.97 -9.75 4.88
N VAL A 103 -30.75 -9.10 5.76
CA VAL A 103 -30.31 -7.98 6.63
C VAL A 103 -29.27 -8.43 7.67
N ARG A 104 -29.13 -9.73 7.94
CA ARG A 104 -28.13 -10.29 8.86
C ARG A 104 -27.54 -11.58 8.30
N ILE A 105 -26.47 -11.45 7.53
CA ILE A 105 -25.78 -12.62 6.98
C ILE A 105 -24.68 -13.03 7.92
N ARG A 106 -24.84 -14.25 8.43
CA ARG A 106 -23.85 -14.94 9.24
C ARG A 106 -23.22 -16.00 8.34
N ILE A 107 -21.93 -15.87 8.09
CA ILE A 107 -21.15 -16.84 7.32
C ILE A 107 -20.55 -17.82 8.34
N TYR A 108 -21.10 -19.02 8.39
CA TYR A 108 -20.62 -20.08 9.27
C TYR A 108 -19.33 -20.71 8.71
N TYR A 109 -18.73 -21.61 9.48
CA TYR A 109 -17.49 -22.27 9.05
C TYR A 109 -17.70 -23.15 7.82
N ASP A 110 -18.86 -23.80 7.71
CA ASP A 110 -19.19 -24.62 6.54
C ASP A 110 -19.33 -23.76 5.26
N ASP A 111 -19.87 -22.54 5.39
CA ASP A 111 -19.94 -21.58 4.27
C ASP A 111 -18.52 -21.12 3.85
N LEU A 112 -17.63 -20.92 4.81
CA LEU A 112 -16.21 -20.64 4.55
C LEU A 112 -15.56 -21.82 3.82
N GLY A 113 -15.83 -23.05 4.27
CA GLY A 113 -15.32 -24.29 3.69
C GLY A 113 -15.88 -24.60 2.30
N ALA A 114 -17.03 -24.02 1.94
CA ALA A 114 -17.62 -24.15 0.60
C ALA A 114 -16.89 -23.32 -0.47
N PHE A 115 -15.98 -22.42 -0.09
CA PHE A 115 -15.16 -21.68 -1.04
C PHE A 115 -14.15 -22.60 -1.74
N THR A 116 -14.28 -22.74 -3.05
CA THR A 116 -13.42 -23.61 -3.88
C THR A 116 -12.40 -22.82 -4.69
N PHE A 117 -11.19 -23.37 -4.76
CA PHE A 117 -10.06 -22.83 -5.52
C PHE A 117 -9.10 -23.95 -5.89
N ASP A 118 -8.29 -23.72 -6.92
CA ASP A 118 -7.23 -24.65 -7.30
C ASP A 118 -6.13 -24.58 -6.24
N LEU A 119 -5.89 -25.70 -5.55
CA LEU A 119 -4.87 -25.79 -4.51
C LEU A 119 -3.54 -26.25 -5.12
N PRO A 120 -2.55 -25.35 -5.30
CA PRO A 120 -1.26 -25.74 -5.86
C PRO A 120 -0.43 -26.53 -4.84
N SER A 121 0.64 -27.19 -5.30
CA SER A 121 1.55 -27.93 -4.41
C SER A 121 2.20 -27.00 -3.36
N LEU A 122 2.63 -27.57 -2.23
CA LEU A 122 3.27 -26.81 -1.15
C LEU A 122 4.50 -26.01 -1.64
N ASP A 123 5.28 -26.54 -2.58
CA ASP A 123 6.43 -25.81 -3.15
C ASP A 123 5.99 -24.54 -3.90
N VAL A 124 4.91 -24.64 -4.67
CA VAL A 124 4.34 -23.49 -5.39
C VAL A 124 3.73 -22.50 -4.40
N GLN A 125 3.01 -22.98 -3.37
CA GLN A 125 2.51 -22.12 -2.30
C GLN A 125 3.64 -21.34 -1.62
N ARG A 126 4.74 -21.99 -1.25
CA ARG A 126 5.92 -21.32 -0.65
C ARG A 126 6.49 -20.23 -1.54
N ARG A 127 6.61 -20.50 -2.86
CA ARG A 127 7.10 -19.51 -3.83
C ARG A 127 6.18 -18.29 -3.94
N ILE A 128 4.86 -18.52 -3.99
CA ILE A 128 3.86 -17.46 -4.04
C ILE A 128 3.90 -16.63 -2.76
N VAL A 129 3.89 -17.27 -1.59
CA VAL A 129 3.96 -16.59 -0.29
C VAL A 129 5.20 -15.73 -0.19
N ARG A 130 6.39 -16.27 -0.52
CA ARG A 130 7.64 -15.51 -0.51
C ARG A 130 7.59 -14.26 -1.39
N ALA A 131 7.06 -14.38 -2.61
CA ALA A 131 6.98 -13.26 -3.54
C ALA A 131 5.99 -12.19 -3.05
N LEU A 132 4.82 -12.59 -2.57
CA LEU A 132 3.78 -11.68 -2.11
C LEU A 132 4.15 -11.01 -0.78
N ASP A 133 4.76 -11.75 0.16
CA ASP A 133 5.25 -11.18 1.42
C ASP A 133 6.33 -10.11 1.15
N ALA A 134 7.27 -10.39 0.25
CA ALA A 134 8.29 -9.41 -0.14
C ALA A 134 7.67 -8.11 -0.68
N ALA A 135 6.66 -8.23 -1.55
CA ALA A 135 5.95 -7.09 -2.10
C ALA A 135 5.14 -6.31 -1.04
N VAL A 136 4.52 -7.01 -0.07
CA VAL A 136 3.80 -6.38 1.03
C VAL A 136 4.75 -5.60 1.94
N ILE A 137 5.89 -6.19 2.32
CA ILE A 137 6.92 -5.54 3.13
C ILE A 137 7.47 -4.29 2.44
N GLU A 138 7.74 -4.37 1.13
CA GLU A 138 8.18 -3.21 0.34
C GLU A 138 7.13 -2.10 0.33
N LEU A 139 5.86 -2.45 0.13
CA LEU A 139 4.74 -1.50 0.15
C LEU A 139 4.61 -0.80 1.50
N GLU A 140 4.77 -1.52 2.61
CA GLU A 140 4.72 -0.96 3.97
C GLU A 140 5.85 0.05 4.19
N LYS A 141 7.09 -0.30 3.83
CA LYS A 141 8.25 0.61 3.93
C LYS A 141 8.07 1.87 3.09
N LEU A 142 7.52 1.76 1.89
CA LEU A 142 7.25 2.91 1.03
C LEU A 142 6.19 3.84 1.64
N LYS A 143 5.16 3.29 2.29
CA LYS A 143 4.15 4.09 3.00
C LYS A 143 4.76 4.83 4.19
N GLU A 144 5.57 4.16 4.99
CA GLU A 144 6.28 4.78 6.12
C GLU A 144 7.19 5.91 5.64
N TYR A 145 7.96 5.67 4.58
CA TYR A 145 8.84 6.67 3.99
C TYR A 145 8.05 7.88 3.46
N ALA A 146 6.92 7.65 2.80
CA ALA A 146 6.05 8.72 2.32
C ALA A 146 5.48 9.58 3.47
N GLU A 147 5.07 8.97 4.57
CA GLU A 147 4.61 9.71 5.75
C GLU A 147 5.74 10.50 6.42
N ALA A 148 6.94 9.93 6.53
CA ALA A 148 8.11 10.63 7.04
C ALA A 148 8.43 11.88 6.19
N LEU A 149 8.40 11.76 4.86
CA LEU A 149 8.60 12.90 3.96
C LEU A 149 7.51 13.96 4.11
N LYS A 150 6.25 13.59 4.32
CA LYS A 150 5.16 14.55 4.59
C LYS A 150 5.39 15.30 5.89
N VAL A 151 5.84 14.63 6.94
CA VAL A 151 6.21 15.26 8.22
C VAL A 151 7.38 16.22 8.02
N GLN A 152 8.44 15.77 7.36
CA GLN A 152 9.63 16.59 7.08
C GLN A 152 9.28 17.83 6.25
N LYS A 153 8.47 17.67 5.19
CA LYS A 153 8.00 18.80 4.37
C LYS A 153 7.25 19.82 5.21
N ARG A 154 6.30 19.37 6.06
CA ARG A 154 5.53 20.28 6.94
C ARG A 154 6.45 21.03 7.91
N GLY A 155 7.37 20.32 8.57
CA GLY A 155 8.32 20.95 9.49
C GLY A 155 9.26 21.93 8.79
N LEU A 156 9.76 21.60 7.60
CA LEU A 156 10.60 22.49 6.80
C LEU A 156 9.84 23.75 6.39
N MET A 157 8.61 23.60 5.90
CA MET A 157 7.75 24.75 5.54
C MET A 157 7.51 25.67 6.74
N GLN A 158 7.27 25.10 7.94
CA GLN A 158 7.09 25.88 9.16
C GLN A 158 8.36 26.68 9.50
N LYS A 159 9.55 26.06 9.42
CA LYS A 159 10.83 26.74 9.70
C LYS A 159 11.17 27.84 8.70
N LEU A 160 10.85 27.63 7.43
CA LEU A 160 11.07 28.61 6.37
C LEU A 160 10.10 29.80 6.47
N LEU A 161 8.80 29.54 6.67
CA LEU A 161 7.78 30.59 6.76
C LEU A 161 7.86 31.43 8.04
N THR A 162 8.25 30.80 9.16
CA THR A 162 8.55 31.54 10.42
C THR A 162 9.90 32.24 10.37
N GLY A 163 10.72 31.97 9.36
CA GLY A 163 12.01 32.59 9.19
C GLY A 163 13.09 32.14 10.16
N GLN A 164 12.83 31.09 10.93
CA GLN A 164 13.84 30.40 11.72
C GLN A 164 14.99 29.95 10.82
N TRP A 165 14.67 29.49 9.60
CA TRP A 165 15.63 29.16 8.55
C TRP A 165 15.48 30.15 7.40
N ARG A 166 16.61 30.72 6.95
CA ARG A 166 16.69 31.61 5.79
C ARG A 166 17.50 30.89 4.70
N LEU A 167 17.00 30.93 3.48
CA LEU A 167 17.76 30.48 2.33
C LEU A 167 18.67 31.64 1.86
N PRO A 168 19.94 31.37 1.52
CA PRO A 168 20.75 32.37 0.86
C PRO A 168 20.11 32.73 -0.47
N VAL A 169 19.67 33.98 -0.61
CA VAL A 169 19.28 34.51 -1.91
C VAL A 169 20.58 34.63 -2.70
N ALA A 170 20.73 33.82 -3.74
CA ALA A 170 21.77 34.08 -4.74
C ALA A 170 21.57 35.51 -5.20
N ALA A 171 22.56 36.37 -4.94
CA ALA A 171 22.49 37.78 -5.29
C ALA A 171 22.03 37.89 -6.75
N ALA A 172 20.93 38.61 -6.99
CA ALA A 172 20.49 38.89 -8.33
C ALA A 172 21.71 39.44 -9.10
N PRO A 173 22.02 38.93 -10.31
CA PRO A 173 23.11 39.49 -11.08
C PRO A 173 22.90 41.00 -11.15
N SER A 174 23.92 41.75 -10.74
CA SER A 174 23.88 43.21 -10.75
C SER A 174 23.36 43.67 -12.12
N PRO A 175 22.40 44.60 -12.18
CA PRO A 175 21.89 45.07 -13.44
C PRO A 175 23.06 45.45 -14.35
N PRO A 176 23.05 45.04 -15.63
CA PRO A 176 24.14 45.34 -16.55
C PRO A 176 24.40 46.85 -16.53
N ALA A 177 25.69 47.21 -16.49
CA ALA A 177 26.12 48.60 -16.45
C ALA A 177 25.37 49.41 -17.51
N PRO A 178 24.91 50.64 -17.21
CA PRO A 178 24.21 51.46 -18.19
C PRO A 178 25.07 51.58 -19.44
N LEU A 179 24.47 51.29 -20.60
CA LEU A 179 25.13 51.44 -21.88
C LEU A 179 25.66 52.88 -22.00
N PRO A 180 26.89 53.08 -22.50
CA PRO A 180 27.42 54.41 -22.73
C PRO A 180 26.46 55.16 -23.64
N GLN A 181 26.03 56.35 -23.22
CA GLN A 181 25.15 57.17 -24.03
C GLN A 181 25.85 57.44 -25.37
N ALA A 182 25.19 57.03 -26.45
CA ALA A 182 25.65 57.30 -27.80
C ALA A 182 25.67 58.82 -27.98
N GLY A 183 26.87 59.39 -28.06
CA GLY A 183 27.03 60.76 -28.54
C GLY A 183 26.41 60.88 -29.92
N GLU A 184 25.65 61.94 -30.13
CA GLU A 184 25.04 62.30 -31.42
C GLU A 184 26.14 62.52 -32.47
N GLY A 185 26.50 61.43 -33.15
CA GLY A 185 27.42 61.41 -34.27
C GLY A 185 26.65 61.28 -35.58
N SER A 186 26.29 62.42 -36.16
CA SER A 186 25.77 62.54 -37.53
C SER A 186 26.71 61.84 -38.54
N ARG A 187 26.21 60.86 -39.30
CA ARG A 187 26.75 60.46 -40.61
C ARG A 187 25.76 59.67 -41.47
N ARG A 188 25.98 59.78 -42.77
CA ARG A 188 25.06 59.71 -43.93
C ARG A 188 24.70 58.29 -44.39
N PRO A 189 23.65 58.14 -45.24
CA PRO A 189 23.11 56.84 -45.63
C PRO A 189 23.80 56.25 -46.86
N GLY A 190 24.01 54.93 -46.85
CA GLY A 190 24.38 54.15 -48.04
C GLY A 190 24.98 52.79 -47.66
N GLU A 191 24.59 51.74 -48.40
CA GLU A 191 25.03 50.33 -48.32
C GLU A 191 24.41 49.56 -47.14
N GLY A 192 23.65 48.48 -47.26
CA GLY A 192 23.47 47.47 -48.30
C GLY A 192 23.16 46.16 -47.55
N ILE A 193 21.89 45.75 -47.49
CA ILE A 193 21.45 44.61 -46.67
C ILE A 193 21.73 43.31 -47.43
N SER A 194 22.57 42.44 -46.85
CA SER A 194 22.68 41.03 -47.24
C SER A 194 22.14 40.17 -46.08
N ALA A 195 21.07 39.43 -46.33
CA ALA A 195 20.43 38.57 -45.35
C ALA A 195 21.04 37.15 -45.39
N GLU A 196 21.68 36.73 -44.30
CA GLU A 196 22.01 35.31 -44.06
C GLU A 196 21.00 34.72 -43.06
N SER A 197 20.23 33.76 -43.56
CA SER A 197 19.32 32.89 -42.82
C SER A 197 20.10 31.84 -42.02
N LYS A 198 19.93 31.81 -40.69
CA LYS A 198 20.38 30.70 -39.84
C LYS A 198 19.24 29.71 -39.61
N THR A 199 19.37 28.51 -40.16
CA THR A 199 18.52 27.33 -39.92
C THR A 199 18.94 26.64 -38.62
N ALA A 200 17.96 26.14 -37.85
CA ALA A 200 18.18 25.40 -36.61
C ALA A 200 18.50 23.90 -36.87
N PRO A 201 19.27 23.20 -36.01
CA PRO A 201 19.62 21.80 -36.21
C PRO A 201 18.51 20.80 -35.82
N GLU A 202 18.36 19.76 -36.64
CA GLU A 202 17.50 18.58 -36.46
C GLU A 202 18.04 17.61 -35.39
N GLU A 203 17.34 17.42 -34.27
CA GLU A 203 17.58 16.26 -33.39
C GLU A 203 16.39 15.87 -32.49
N VAL A 204 15.14 15.92 -33.02
CA VAL A 204 13.92 15.62 -32.23
C VAL A 204 12.94 14.65 -32.93
N GLN A 205 13.41 13.72 -33.78
CA GLN A 205 12.49 12.80 -34.49
C GLN A 205 12.82 11.29 -34.43
N SER A 206 13.41 10.74 -33.35
CA SER A 206 13.69 9.29 -33.32
C SER A 206 13.45 8.52 -32.03
N ARG A 207 12.47 8.90 -31.19
CA ARG A 207 12.08 8.06 -30.03
C ARG A 207 10.57 7.86 -29.84
N LEU A 208 9.86 7.69 -30.95
CA LEU A 208 8.45 7.26 -31.01
C LEU A 208 8.30 6.07 -31.97
N ALA A 209 9.05 5.00 -31.71
CA ALA A 209 8.89 3.73 -32.42
C ALA A 209 9.48 2.57 -31.60
N ASP A 210 8.96 2.31 -30.39
CA ASP A 210 9.04 0.95 -29.84
C ASP A 210 7.89 0.68 -28.86
N ARG A 211 6.70 0.50 -29.43
CA ARG A 211 5.54 -0.12 -28.78
C ARG A 211 5.08 -1.25 -29.69
N GLY A 212 5.27 -2.48 -29.24
CA GLY A 212 4.48 -3.61 -29.74
C GLY A 212 5.30 -4.87 -30.00
N LYS A 213 5.23 -5.81 -29.05
CA LYS A 213 5.03 -7.24 -29.33
C LYS A 213 4.72 -7.98 -28.02
N SER A 214 3.43 -8.15 -27.79
CA SER A 214 2.85 -9.20 -26.96
C SER A 214 3.05 -10.56 -27.62
N ASN A 215 3.42 -11.58 -26.85
CA ASN A 215 3.20 -12.99 -27.22
C ASN A 215 2.54 -13.72 -26.04
N PRO A 216 1.45 -14.48 -26.26
CA PRO A 216 0.84 -15.34 -25.26
C PRO A 216 1.50 -16.72 -25.29
N CYS A 217 1.67 -17.36 -24.13
CA CYS A 217 2.01 -18.78 -24.09
C CYS A 217 1.17 -19.49 -23.03
N THR A 218 0.25 -20.29 -23.52
CA THR A 218 -0.51 -21.34 -22.85
C THR A 218 0.32 -22.62 -22.77
N LYS A 219 0.43 -23.20 -21.56
CA LYS A 219 0.11 -24.60 -21.21
C LYS A 219 0.28 -24.79 -19.71
#